data_AF-A0AAV7HP12-F1
#
_entry.id   AF-A0AAV7HP12-F1
#
_cell.length_a   1.000
_cell.length_b   1.000
_cell.length_c   1.000
_cell.angle_alpha   90.00
_cell.angle_beta   90.00
_cell.angle_gamma   90.00
#
_symmetry.space_group_name_H-M   'P 1'
#
loop_
_entity.id
_entity.type
_entity.pdbx_description
1 polymer ?
#
loop_
_entity_poly.entity_id
_entity_poly.type
_entity_poly.pdbx_seq_one_letter_code
_entity_poly.pdbx_strand_id
1 'polypeptide(L)'
;MGKTSKDKRDIYYRKAKEEGWRARSAFKLLQIDSEFNIFDGVTKAVDLCAAPGSWSQVLTRKLNESYKLKNEELKSGTWSSSDDEVNEPPKIIAVDLQAMAPLDGVVQIQGDITKISTAEKIIAYFENSKADLVVCDGAPDVTGLHDMDIYIQSQLLLAALNITTHVIRPGGTFVAKIFRARESSLLYSQLKVFFKYVSCAKPSSSRNSSIEAFVVCKDYSPPDNYIPHMLNPLLTHEPLNYDELTGINKYVAPFVVCGDLTQPDSDSCYPLSLSGEEYVYKSPIQEPIEAPYKEAIQKEFNSNNKKSIKAEPSASEIFYDDDLSIEDFKKSSFEFQKNKEAAAGNSQIKKTDIHEDFVNLQLN
;
A
#
# COMPACT_ATOMS: atom_id res chain seq x y z
N MET A 1 -16.72 -11.65 14.14
CA MET A 1 -16.28 -12.72 13.20
C MET A 1 -17.16 -13.95 13.40
N GLY A 2 -17.87 -14.40 12.36
CA GLY A 2 -18.86 -15.47 12.45
C GLY A 2 -18.22 -16.85 12.65
N LYS A 3 -18.91 -17.70 13.44
CA LYS A 3 -18.63 -19.13 13.64
C LYS A 3 -18.86 -19.93 12.35
N THR A 4 -18.06 -19.71 11.30
CA THR A 4 -17.94 -20.71 10.24
C THR A 4 -17.26 -21.95 10.83
N SER A 5 -17.83 -23.13 10.62
CA SER A 5 -17.26 -24.40 11.10
C SER A 5 -15.79 -24.50 10.69
N LYS A 6 -14.96 -25.17 11.50
CA LYS A 6 -13.50 -25.29 11.26
C LYS A 6 -13.21 -25.77 9.83
N ASP A 7 -14.10 -26.58 9.25
CA ASP A 7 -14.08 -27.16 7.90
C ASP A 7 -14.38 -26.19 6.76
N LYS A 8 -14.94 -25.01 7.05
CA LYS A 8 -15.20 -23.94 6.06
C LYS A 8 -14.08 -22.90 6.01
N ARG A 9 -13.03 -23.04 6.84
CA ARG A 9 -11.90 -22.11 6.82
C ARG A 9 -11.04 -22.36 5.60
N ASP A 10 -10.59 -21.28 4.99
CA ASP A 10 -9.76 -21.30 3.79
C ASP A 10 -8.51 -22.18 3.94
N ILE A 11 -8.14 -22.93 2.90
CA ILE A 11 -7.00 -23.84 2.93
C ILE A 11 -5.68 -23.11 3.19
N TYR A 12 -5.46 -21.94 2.59
CA TYR A 12 -4.24 -21.16 2.80
C TYR A 12 -4.19 -20.56 4.22
N TYR A 13 -5.36 -20.33 4.84
CA TYR A 13 -5.40 -19.97 6.26
C TYR A 13 -4.96 -21.14 7.15
N ARG A 14 -5.38 -22.38 6.85
CA ARG A 14 -4.94 -23.57 7.60
C ARG A 14 -3.45 -23.83 7.42
N LYS A 15 -2.98 -23.87 6.17
CA LYS A 15 -1.56 -24.01 5.82
C LYS A 15 -0.70 -22.95 6.49
N ALA A 16 -1.17 -21.70 6.57
CA ALA A 16 -0.45 -20.65 7.28
C ALA A 16 -0.20 -21.01 8.76
N LYS A 17 -1.18 -21.60 9.44
CA LYS A 17 -1.02 -22.04 10.84
C LYS A 17 -0.12 -23.27 10.94
N GLU A 18 -0.25 -24.21 10.02
CA GLU A 18 0.58 -25.43 9.97
C GLU A 18 2.07 -25.12 9.78
N GLU A 19 2.40 -24.24 8.83
CA GLU A 19 3.75 -23.86 8.41
C GLU A 19 4.37 -22.69 9.20
N GLY A 20 3.64 -22.15 10.17
CA GLY A 20 4.19 -21.07 10.98
C GLY A 20 4.27 -19.73 10.25
N TRP A 21 3.27 -19.37 9.44
CA TRP A 21 3.03 -18.03 8.91
C TRP A 21 1.98 -17.23 9.70
N ARG A 22 2.24 -15.94 9.96
CA ARG A 22 1.33 -15.05 10.70
C ARG A 22 -0.01 -14.91 9.97
N ALA A 23 0.05 -14.80 8.65
CA ALA A 23 -1.12 -14.69 7.78
C ALA A 23 -0.95 -15.52 6.50
N ARG A 24 -2.08 -15.85 5.88
CA ARG A 24 -2.12 -16.56 4.59
C ARG A 24 -1.54 -15.77 3.42
N SER A 25 -1.38 -14.45 3.56
CA SER A 25 -0.80 -13.62 2.49
C SER A 25 0.67 -13.94 2.22
N ALA A 26 1.36 -14.65 3.14
CA ALA A 26 2.68 -15.22 2.88
C ALA A 26 2.73 -16.04 1.57
N PHE A 27 1.71 -16.86 1.30
CA PHE A 27 1.65 -17.69 0.09
C PHE A 27 1.54 -16.86 -1.20
N LYS A 28 0.98 -15.64 -1.13
CA LYS A 28 0.88 -14.77 -2.29
C LYS A 28 2.26 -14.33 -2.74
N LEU A 29 3.11 -13.90 -1.80
CA LEU A 29 4.47 -13.47 -2.11
C LEU A 29 5.34 -14.65 -2.57
N LEU A 30 5.21 -15.82 -1.94
CA LEU A 30 5.92 -17.04 -2.35
C LEU A 30 5.55 -17.47 -3.78
N GLN A 31 4.27 -17.39 -4.16
CA GLN A 31 3.81 -17.70 -5.52
C GLN A 31 4.24 -16.64 -6.53
N ILE A 32 4.27 -15.35 -6.16
CA ILE A 32 4.83 -14.30 -7.02
C ILE A 32 6.31 -14.59 -7.26
N ASP A 33 7.05 -14.94 -6.21
CA ASP A 33 8.46 -15.27 -6.34
C ASP A 33 8.72 -16.48 -7.24
N SER A 34 7.90 -17.54 -7.17
CA SER A 34 8.11 -18.72 -8.04
C SER A 34 8.00 -18.41 -9.54
N GLU A 35 7.24 -17.39 -9.93
CA GLU A 35 7.11 -16.98 -11.34
C GLU A 35 8.10 -15.88 -11.74
N PHE A 36 8.40 -14.97 -10.81
CA PHE A 36 9.14 -13.76 -11.12
C PHE A 36 10.58 -13.77 -10.58
N ASN A 37 10.97 -14.74 -9.75
CA ASN A 37 12.27 -14.81 -9.08
C ASN A 37 12.65 -13.46 -8.44
N ILE A 38 11.75 -12.91 -7.62
CA ILE A 38 11.91 -11.56 -7.07
C ILE A 38 12.97 -11.51 -5.95
N PHE A 39 13.37 -12.66 -5.41
CA PHE A 39 14.41 -12.75 -4.37
C PHE A 39 15.83 -12.94 -4.93
N ASP A 40 15.97 -13.16 -6.24
CA ASP A 40 17.28 -13.38 -6.87
C ASP A 40 18.19 -12.15 -6.72
N GLY A 41 19.34 -12.34 -6.07
CA GLY A 41 20.32 -11.28 -5.87
C GLY A 41 19.89 -10.18 -4.88
N VAL A 42 18.79 -10.37 -4.15
CA VAL A 42 18.32 -9.41 -3.15
C VAL A 42 19.13 -9.56 -1.85
N THR A 43 19.69 -8.45 -1.39
CA THR A 43 20.40 -8.35 -0.11
C THR A 43 19.71 -7.37 0.84
N LYS A 44 19.04 -6.35 0.29
CA LYS A 44 18.33 -5.31 1.05
C LYS A 44 16.87 -5.26 0.62
N ALA A 45 15.97 -5.53 1.56
CA ALA A 45 14.52 -5.55 1.30
C ALA A 45 13.74 -4.63 2.24
N VAL A 46 12.74 -3.96 1.69
CA VAL A 46 11.77 -3.12 2.43
C VAL A 46 10.38 -3.72 2.32
N ASP A 47 9.70 -3.93 3.44
CA ASP A 47 8.29 -4.34 3.51
C ASP A 47 7.43 -3.16 4.00
N LEU A 48 6.62 -2.58 3.12
CA LEU A 48 5.75 -1.45 3.42
C LEU A 48 4.33 -1.94 3.75
N CYS A 49 3.68 -1.27 4.72
CA CYS A 49 2.38 -1.71 5.24
C CYS A 49 2.41 -3.18 5.68
N ALA A 50 3.47 -3.51 6.42
CA ALA A 50 3.87 -4.88 6.68
C ALA A 50 2.98 -5.64 7.67
N ALA A 51 2.19 -4.95 8.52
CA ALA A 51 1.44 -5.60 9.59
C ALA A 51 0.47 -6.67 9.05
N PRO A 52 0.43 -7.88 9.63
CA PRO A 52 1.09 -8.32 10.88
C PRO A 52 2.52 -8.87 10.72
N GLY A 53 3.12 -8.79 9.53
CA GLY A 53 4.51 -9.17 9.24
C GLY A 53 4.65 -10.49 8.47
N SER A 54 3.61 -10.94 7.76
CA SER A 54 3.69 -12.22 7.03
C SER A 54 4.61 -12.18 5.81
N TRP A 55 4.68 -11.05 5.11
CA TRP A 55 5.64 -10.86 4.01
C TRP A 55 7.05 -10.67 4.53
N SER A 56 7.23 -9.92 5.62
CA SER A 56 8.48 -9.87 6.38
C SER A 56 9.00 -11.27 6.76
N GLN A 57 8.14 -12.18 7.23
CA GLN A 57 8.56 -13.57 7.49
C GLN A 57 9.05 -14.28 6.22
N VAL A 58 8.39 -14.07 5.08
CA VAL A 58 8.79 -14.68 3.80
C VAL A 58 10.15 -14.14 3.38
N LEU A 59 10.35 -12.81 3.42
CA LEU A 59 11.62 -12.16 3.14
C LEU A 59 12.75 -12.74 4.00
N THR A 60 12.55 -12.79 5.32
CA THR A 60 13.57 -13.32 6.24
C THR A 60 13.91 -14.76 5.92
N ARG A 61 12.92 -15.63 5.69
CA ARG A 61 13.21 -17.04 5.40
C ARG A 61 13.93 -17.20 4.06
N LYS A 62 13.44 -16.56 2.99
CA LYS A 62 13.96 -16.75 1.64
C LYS A 62 15.30 -16.09 1.38
N LEU A 63 15.51 -14.88 1.88
CA LEU A 63 16.79 -14.20 1.72
C LEU A 63 17.89 -14.87 2.54
N ASN A 64 17.59 -15.33 3.77
CA ASN A 64 18.58 -16.06 4.56
C ASN A 64 18.88 -17.47 4.02
N GLU A 65 17.88 -18.16 3.45
CA GLU A 65 18.09 -19.43 2.74
C GLU A 65 19.07 -19.23 1.57
N SER A 66 18.80 -18.23 0.73
CA SER A 66 19.66 -17.88 -0.42
C SER A 66 21.08 -17.48 0.01
N TYR A 67 21.20 -16.71 1.09
CA TYR A 67 22.49 -16.31 1.67
C TYR A 67 23.30 -17.51 2.17
N LYS A 68 22.66 -18.46 2.86
CA LYS A 68 23.34 -19.67 3.36
C LYS A 68 23.85 -20.55 2.23
N LEU A 69 23.02 -20.79 1.21
CA LEU A 69 23.39 -21.60 0.04
C LEU A 69 24.61 -21.00 -0.68
N LYS A 70 24.61 -19.69 -0.95
CA LYS A 70 25.76 -19.01 -1.56
C LYS A 70 27.03 -19.14 -0.73
N ASN A 71 26.93 -19.01 0.59
CA ASN A 71 28.07 -19.16 1.49
C ASN A 71 28.62 -20.59 1.56
N GLU A 72 27.76 -21.60 1.44
CA GLU A 72 28.16 -23.01 1.36
C GLU A 72 28.87 -23.30 0.02
N GLU A 73 28.35 -22.77 -1.09
CA GLU A 73 28.98 -22.87 -2.41
C GLU A 73 30.36 -22.21 -2.46
N LEU A 74 30.49 -21.00 -1.91
CA LEU A 74 31.77 -20.30 -1.76
C LEU A 74 32.78 -21.11 -0.95
N LYS A 75 32.36 -21.68 0.19
CA LYS A 75 33.22 -22.52 1.04
C LYS A 75 33.64 -23.83 0.37
N SER A 76 32.79 -24.37 -0.52
CA SER A 76 33.07 -25.60 -1.26
C SER A 76 34.11 -25.43 -2.37
N GLY A 77 34.49 -24.18 -2.71
CA GLY A 77 35.45 -23.88 -3.78
C GLY A 77 34.87 -24.05 -5.20
N THR A 78 33.56 -24.31 -5.31
CA THR A 78 32.86 -24.52 -6.60
C THR A 78 32.60 -23.19 -7.34
N TRP A 79 32.66 -22.07 -6.62
CA TRP A 79 32.45 -20.72 -7.16
C TRP A 79 33.53 -19.77 -6.63
N SER A 80 34.28 -19.13 -7.52
CA SER A 80 35.14 -17.99 -7.18
C SER A 80 34.49 -16.72 -7.69
N SER A 81 33.87 -15.92 -6.84
CA SER A 81 33.54 -14.54 -7.22
C SER A 81 34.80 -13.68 -7.08
N SER A 82 35.03 -12.84 -8.09
CA SER A 82 36.01 -11.75 -8.05
C SER A 82 35.60 -10.59 -7.15
N ASP A 83 34.36 -10.61 -6.66
CA ASP A 83 33.76 -9.53 -5.88
C ASP A 83 33.82 -9.89 -4.39
N ASP A 84 34.66 -9.17 -3.64
CA ASP A 84 34.85 -9.23 -2.19
C ASP A 84 33.60 -8.80 -1.37
N GLU A 85 32.44 -8.61 -2.01
CA GLU A 85 31.31 -7.83 -1.46
C GLU A 85 30.17 -8.66 -0.84
N VAL A 86 30.19 -10.00 -0.94
CA VAL A 86 29.09 -10.85 -0.43
C VAL A 86 29.49 -11.54 0.87
N ASN A 87 29.53 -10.79 1.98
CA ASN A 87 29.77 -11.36 3.32
C ASN A 87 28.77 -10.92 4.39
N GLU A 88 27.78 -10.10 4.05
CA GLU A 88 26.79 -9.63 5.02
C GLU A 88 25.46 -10.37 4.89
N PRO A 89 24.83 -10.72 6.03
CA PRO A 89 23.47 -11.25 6.01
C PRO A 89 22.50 -10.22 5.42
N PRO A 90 21.40 -10.67 4.81
CA PRO A 90 20.42 -9.77 4.22
C PRO A 90 19.84 -8.81 5.26
N LYS A 91 19.74 -7.53 4.91
CA LYS A 91 19.16 -6.47 5.74
C LYS A 91 17.70 -6.27 5.35
N ILE A 92 16.79 -6.45 6.30
CA ILE A 92 15.34 -6.38 6.06
C ILE A 92 14.74 -5.35 7.01
N ILE A 93 13.96 -4.43 6.45
CA ILE A 93 13.22 -3.44 7.23
C ILE A 93 11.74 -3.47 6.88
N ALA A 94 10.89 -3.41 7.90
CA ALA A 94 9.45 -3.46 7.75
C ALA A 94 8.81 -2.21 8.37
N VAL A 95 7.87 -1.61 7.66
CA VAL A 95 7.25 -0.34 8.03
C VAL A 95 5.74 -0.50 8.07
N ASP A 96 5.12 -0.08 9.17
CA ASP A 96 3.67 -0.02 9.28
C ASP A 96 3.24 1.09 10.25
N LEU A 97 2.01 1.59 10.12
CA LEU A 97 1.41 2.48 11.11
C LEU A 97 1.09 1.73 12.41
N GLN A 98 0.71 0.46 12.30
CA GLN A 98 0.42 -0.43 13.41
C GLN A 98 1.70 -1.06 13.96
N ALA A 99 1.75 -1.22 15.29
CA ALA A 99 2.82 -1.96 15.91
C ALA A 99 2.78 -3.43 15.48
N MET A 100 3.92 -3.97 15.08
CA MET A 100 4.09 -5.38 14.77
C MET A 100 4.79 -6.10 15.91
N ALA A 101 4.46 -7.37 16.10
CA ALA A 101 5.23 -8.20 17.00
C ALA A 101 6.65 -8.42 16.44
N PRO A 102 7.69 -8.44 17.30
CA PRO A 102 9.07 -8.60 16.87
C PRO A 102 9.27 -9.80 15.94
N LEU A 103 10.13 -9.64 14.93
CA LEU A 103 10.53 -10.68 13.99
C LEU A 103 12.05 -10.69 13.94
N ASP A 104 12.64 -11.85 14.21
CA ASP A 104 14.10 -12.02 14.18
C ASP A 104 14.64 -11.72 12.78
N GLY A 105 15.71 -10.94 12.70
CA GLY A 105 16.31 -10.53 11.42
C GLY A 105 15.52 -9.48 10.65
N VAL A 106 14.51 -8.84 11.25
CA VAL A 106 13.74 -7.74 10.64
C VAL A 106 13.75 -6.53 11.57
N VAL A 107 14.25 -5.40 11.08
CA VAL A 107 14.06 -4.12 11.78
C VAL A 107 12.66 -3.61 11.50
N GLN A 108 11.93 -3.24 12.55
CA GLN A 108 10.54 -2.79 12.42
C GLN A 108 10.45 -1.30 12.77
N ILE A 109 9.93 -0.50 11.85
CA ILE A 109 9.62 0.91 12.06
C ILE A 109 8.10 1.04 12.17
N GLN A 110 7.64 1.55 13.30
CA GLN A 110 6.29 2.10 13.37
C GLN A 110 6.31 3.51 12.76
N GLY A 111 5.72 3.68 11.58
CA GLY A 111 5.85 4.92 10.81
C GLY A 111 4.87 5.04 9.66
N ASP A 112 4.63 6.29 9.28
CA ASP A 112 3.78 6.65 8.15
C ASP A 112 4.62 6.71 6.88
N ILE A 113 4.28 5.92 5.87
CA ILE A 113 4.99 5.85 4.59
C ILE A 113 4.91 7.15 3.78
N THR A 114 4.01 8.08 4.13
CA THR A 114 3.90 9.39 3.49
C THR A 114 4.91 10.41 4.04
N LYS A 115 5.62 10.09 5.12
CA LYS A 115 6.56 11.02 5.78
C LYS A 115 7.99 10.80 5.29
N ILE A 116 8.68 11.90 5.02
CA ILE A 116 10.11 11.88 4.66
C ILE A 116 10.97 11.27 5.76
N SER A 117 10.62 11.49 7.03
CA SER A 117 11.33 10.92 8.18
C SER A 117 11.32 9.39 8.19
N THR A 118 10.28 8.76 7.62
CA THR A 118 10.24 7.31 7.45
C THR A 118 11.23 6.87 6.38
N ALA A 119 11.30 7.56 5.25
CA ALA A 119 12.28 7.30 4.19
C ALA A 119 13.72 7.47 4.70
N GLU A 120 13.99 8.54 5.45
CA GLU A 120 15.31 8.80 6.04
C GLU A 120 15.74 7.69 7.00
N LYS A 121 14.83 7.18 7.84
CA LYS A 121 15.12 6.04 8.73
C LYS A 121 15.45 4.76 7.96
N ILE A 122 14.74 4.50 6.86
CA ILE A 122 15.02 3.34 5.98
C ILE A 122 16.41 3.47 5.37
N ILE A 123 16.73 4.65 4.81
CA ILE A 123 18.03 4.92 4.18
C ILE A 123 19.17 4.84 5.20
N ALA A 124 18.96 5.38 6.41
CA ALA A 124 19.93 5.31 7.49
C ALA A 124 20.23 3.87 7.92
N TYR A 125 19.20 3.01 7.99
CA TYR A 125 19.38 1.59 8.31
C TYR A 125 20.20 0.85 7.25
N PHE A 126 20.07 1.23 5.98
CA PHE A 126 20.88 0.70 4.88
C PHE A 126 22.21 1.44 4.70
N GLU A 127 22.70 2.18 5.69
CA GLU A 127 23.99 2.89 5.63
C GLU A 127 24.10 3.83 4.42
N ASN A 128 23.01 4.54 4.10
CA ASN A 128 22.83 5.41 2.94
C ASN A 128 22.85 4.71 1.58
N SER A 129 22.83 3.38 1.55
CA SER A 129 22.58 2.62 0.33
C SER A 129 21.07 2.42 0.10
N LYS A 130 20.72 1.93 -1.09
CA LYS A 130 19.35 1.73 -1.53
C LYS A 130 18.95 0.25 -1.49
N ALA A 131 17.65 -0.01 -1.41
CA ALA A 131 17.07 -1.35 -1.39
C ALA A 131 17.04 -1.99 -2.79
N ASP A 132 17.21 -3.31 -2.83
CA ASP A 132 17.08 -4.12 -4.05
C ASP A 132 15.61 -4.43 -4.36
N LEU A 133 14.83 -4.67 -3.30
CA LEU A 133 13.44 -5.09 -3.35
C LEU A 133 12.58 -4.26 -2.39
N VAL A 134 11.47 -3.74 -2.88
CA VAL A 134 10.43 -3.13 -2.04
C VAL A 134 9.11 -3.88 -2.27
N VAL A 135 8.47 -4.33 -1.20
CA VAL A 135 7.20 -5.04 -1.25
C VAL A 135 6.12 -4.30 -0.44
N CYS A 136 4.85 -4.38 -0.85
CA CYS A 136 3.73 -3.75 -0.17
C CYS A 136 2.43 -4.57 -0.30
N ASP A 137 1.99 -5.23 0.77
CA ASP A 137 0.69 -5.95 0.82
C ASP A 137 -0.43 -5.07 1.43
N GLY A 138 -0.20 -3.77 1.58
CA GLY A 138 -1.12 -2.84 2.21
C GLY A 138 -2.48 -2.79 1.52
N ALA A 139 -3.54 -2.81 2.33
CA ALA A 139 -4.92 -2.56 1.88
C ALA A 139 -5.70 -1.75 2.91
N PRO A 140 -6.59 -0.84 2.50
CA PRO A 140 -7.50 -0.18 3.42
C PRO A 140 -8.56 -1.15 3.91
N ASP A 141 -9.24 -0.77 4.99
CA ASP A 141 -10.46 -1.44 5.41
C ASP A 141 -11.52 -1.31 4.30
N VAL A 142 -11.97 -2.45 3.79
CA VAL A 142 -12.96 -2.50 2.70
C VAL A 142 -14.32 -2.07 3.25
N THR A 143 -14.84 -0.96 2.71
CA THR A 143 -16.13 -0.40 3.13
C THR A 143 -17.32 -1.10 2.47
N GLY A 144 -17.07 -1.79 1.34
CA GLY A 144 -18.09 -2.39 0.48
C GLY A 144 -18.56 -1.45 -0.63
N LEU A 145 -18.15 -0.17 -0.60
CA LEU A 145 -18.30 0.76 -1.70
C LEU A 145 -17.10 0.60 -2.64
N HIS A 146 -17.25 -0.30 -3.61
CA HIS A 146 -16.14 -0.73 -4.47
C HIS A 146 -15.36 0.42 -5.11
N ASP A 147 -16.04 1.44 -5.64
CA ASP A 147 -15.36 2.58 -6.28
C ASP A 147 -14.46 3.36 -5.31
N MET A 148 -14.93 3.56 -4.06
CA MET A 148 -14.15 4.21 -3.01
C MET A 148 -13.00 3.33 -2.54
N ASP A 149 -13.25 2.04 -2.34
CA ASP A 149 -12.22 1.08 -1.91
C ASP A 149 -11.09 0.99 -2.96
N ILE A 150 -11.44 0.98 -4.25
CA ILE A 150 -10.49 1.02 -5.37
C ILE A 150 -9.70 2.32 -5.36
N TYR A 151 -10.37 3.46 -5.18
CA TYR A 151 -9.70 4.77 -5.13
C TYR A 151 -8.70 4.85 -3.97
N ILE A 152 -9.10 4.45 -2.76
CA ILE A 152 -8.25 4.49 -1.57
C ILE A 152 -7.06 3.52 -1.72
N GLN A 153 -7.29 2.31 -2.25
CA GLN A 153 -6.19 1.38 -2.55
C GLN A 153 -5.20 1.98 -3.56
N SER A 154 -5.71 2.70 -4.56
CA SER A 154 -4.88 3.37 -5.57
C SER A 154 -4.03 4.48 -4.96
N GLN A 155 -4.59 5.26 -4.03
CA GLN A 155 -3.85 6.28 -3.28
C GLN A 155 -2.76 5.66 -2.41
N LEU A 156 -3.05 4.53 -1.75
CA LEU A 156 -2.06 3.80 -0.95
C LEU A 156 -0.91 3.27 -1.82
N LEU A 157 -1.22 2.75 -3.01
CA LEU A 157 -0.21 2.32 -3.99
C LEU A 157 0.69 3.49 -4.42
N LEU A 158 0.11 4.66 -4.71
CA LEU A 158 0.87 5.84 -5.10
C LEU A 158 1.76 6.36 -3.96
N ALA A 159 1.26 6.35 -2.72
CA ALA A 159 2.07 6.66 -1.54
C ALA A 159 3.24 5.67 -1.37
N ALA A 160 2.98 4.37 -1.55
CA ALA A 160 4.01 3.33 -1.51
C ALA A 160 5.03 3.49 -2.64
N LEU A 161 4.59 3.83 -3.86
CA LEU A 161 5.48 4.15 -4.97
C LEU A 161 6.35 5.37 -4.64
N ASN A 162 5.78 6.40 -4.02
CA ASN A 162 6.52 7.62 -3.69
C ASN A 162 7.67 7.36 -2.70
N ILE A 163 7.43 6.66 -1.60
CA ILE A 163 8.53 6.27 -0.70
C ILE A 163 9.51 5.31 -1.41
N THR A 164 9.01 4.44 -2.29
CA THR A 164 9.85 3.53 -3.07
C THR A 164 10.86 4.28 -3.92
N THR A 165 10.48 5.37 -4.59
CA THR A 165 11.43 6.17 -5.40
C THR A 165 12.57 6.77 -4.59
N HIS A 166 12.38 6.95 -3.27
CA HIS A 166 13.43 7.43 -2.36
C HIS A 166 14.35 6.31 -1.90
N VAL A 167 13.87 5.07 -1.76
CA VAL A 167 14.61 4.00 -1.07
C VAL A 167 15.13 2.92 -2.01
N ILE A 168 14.57 2.73 -3.20
CA ILE A 168 14.96 1.68 -4.14
C ILE A 168 16.19 2.10 -4.99
N ARG A 169 17.02 1.13 -5.36
CA ARG A 169 18.15 1.37 -6.28
C ARG A 169 17.69 1.32 -7.74
N PRO A 170 18.44 1.97 -8.67
CA PRO A 170 18.31 1.68 -10.10
C PRO A 170 18.42 0.18 -10.38
N GLY A 171 17.53 -0.34 -11.23
CA GLY A 171 17.41 -1.76 -11.52
C GLY A 171 16.66 -2.58 -10.46
N GLY A 172 16.21 -1.97 -9.36
CA GLY A 172 15.48 -2.65 -8.29
C GLY A 172 14.07 -3.12 -8.69
N THR A 173 13.47 -3.95 -7.83
CA THR A 173 12.12 -4.50 -8.02
C THR A 173 11.14 -3.96 -6.97
N PHE A 174 9.92 -3.62 -7.41
CA PHE A 174 8.81 -3.21 -6.57
C PHE A 174 7.61 -4.13 -6.79
N VAL A 175 7.07 -4.69 -5.71
CA VAL A 175 5.87 -5.54 -5.73
C VAL A 175 4.82 -4.96 -4.82
N ALA A 176 3.61 -4.71 -5.33
CA ALA A 176 2.57 -4.11 -4.51
C ALA A 176 1.17 -4.62 -4.83
N LYS A 177 0.31 -4.66 -3.80
CA LYS A 177 -1.10 -4.98 -3.95
C LYS A 177 -1.85 -3.88 -4.68
N ILE A 178 -2.74 -4.30 -5.57
CA ILE A 178 -3.67 -3.44 -6.28
C ILE A 178 -5.09 -4.02 -6.26
N PHE A 179 -6.09 -3.16 -6.39
CA PHE A 179 -7.43 -3.57 -6.77
C PHE A 179 -7.58 -3.39 -8.28
N ARG A 180 -7.58 -4.53 -8.99
CA ARG A 180 -7.69 -4.56 -10.44
C ARG A 180 -9.14 -4.31 -10.83
N ALA A 181 -9.43 -3.06 -11.18
CA ALA A 181 -10.72 -2.58 -11.62
C ALA A 181 -10.66 -2.15 -13.10
N ARG A 182 -11.78 -1.64 -13.62
CA ARG A 182 -11.91 -1.22 -15.03
C ARG A 182 -10.76 -0.30 -15.46
N GLU A 183 -10.43 0.67 -14.60
CA GLU A 183 -9.51 1.78 -14.90
C GLU A 183 -8.08 1.61 -14.37
N SER A 184 -7.65 0.36 -14.08
CA SER A 184 -6.27 0.10 -13.61
C SER A 184 -5.18 0.44 -14.63
N SER A 185 -5.53 0.68 -15.90
CA SER A 185 -4.57 1.07 -16.95
C SER A 185 -3.82 2.37 -16.63
N LEU A 186 -4.48 3.33 -15.96
CA LEU A 186 -3.83 4.58 -15.57
C LEU A 186 -2.70 4.33 -14.56
N LEU A 187 -2.96 3.49 -13.55
CA LEU A 187 -1.94 3.10 -12.56
C LEU A 187 -0.77 2.38 -13.22
N TYR A 188 -1.04 1.47 -14.16
CA TYR A 188 0.03 0.79 -14.86
C TYR A 188 0.89 1.74 -15.67
N SER A 189 0.30 2.74 -16.31
CA SER A 189 1.04 3.78 -17.03
C SER A 189 1.89 4.64 -16.09
N GLN A 190 1.37 5.01 -14.93
CA GLN A 190 2.13 5.74 -13.90
C GLN A 190 3.33 4.91 -13.41
N LEU A 191 3.15 3.61 -13.17
CA LEU A 191 4.25 2.72 -12.80
C LEU A 191 5.26 2.56 -13.93
N LYS A 192 4.79 2.50 -15.19
CA LYS A 192 5.64 2.34 -16.39
C LYS A 192 6.59 3.51 -16.62
N VAL A 193 6.29 4.69 -16.08
CA VAL A 193 7.22 5.85 -16.09
C VAL A 193 8.49 5.56 -15.29
N PHE A 194 8.39 4.79 -14.21
CA PHE A 194 9.49 4.53 -13.27
C PHE A 194 10.11 3.14 -13.41
N PHE A 195 9.45 2.22 -14.12
CA PHE A 195 9.90 0.84 -14.24
C PHE A 195 9.83 0.36 -15.69
N LYS A 196 10.90 -0.29 -16.15
CA LYS A 196 10.96 -0.82 -17.51
C LYS A 196 9.96 -1.95 -17.74
N TYR A 197 9.69 -2.78 -16.74
CA TYR A 197 8.74 -3.88 -16.85
C TYR A 197 7.67 -3.77 -15.76
N VAL A 198 6.40 -3.76 -16.16
CA VAL A 198 5.26 -3.71 -15.25
C VAL A 198 4.30 -4.81 -15.66
N SER A 199 4.07 -5.78 -14.78
CA SER A 199 3.15 -6.90 -14.96
C SER A 199 2.10 -6.93 -13.84
N CYS A 200 0.94 -7.49 -14.14
CA CYS A 200 -0.14 -7.72 -13.18
C CYS A 200 -0.20 -9.21 -12.84
N ALA A 201 0.16 -9.57 -11.62
CA ALA A 201 0.21 -10.92 -11.10
C ALA A 201 -1.06 -11.26 -10.29
N LYS A 202 -1.59 -12.48 -10.48
CA LYS A 202 -2.66 -13.04 -9.66
C LYS A 202 -2.24 -14.40 -9.10
N PRO A 203 -1.82 -14.45 -7.83
CA PRO A 203 -1.46 -15.70 -7.16
C PRO A 203 -2.68 -16.58 -6.90
N SER A 204 -2.53 -17.90 -7.03
CA SER A 204 -3.61 -18.87 -6.78
C SER A 204 -4.12 -18.85 -5.33
N SER A 205 -3.29 -18.42 -4.38
CA SER A 205 -3.66 -18.20 -2.98
C SER A 205 -4.49 -16.95 -2.72
N SER A 206 -4.63 -16.07 -3.73
CA SER A 206 -5.59 -14.97 -3.76
C SER A 206 -6.91 -15.46 -4.37
N ARG A 207 -8.02 -15.12 -3.72
CA ARG A 207 -9.36 -15.58 -4.13
C ARG A 207 -9.72 -15.09 -5.54
N ASN A 208 -10.32 -15.94 -6.36
CA ASN A 208 -10.80 -15.53 -7.69
C ASN A 208 -11.97 -14.56 -7.57
N SER A 209 -12.77 -14.70 -6.51
CA SER A 209 -13.84 -13.76 -6.15
C SER A 209 -13.33 -12.36 -5.76
N SER A 210 -12.04 -12.20 -5.47
CA SER A 210 -11.45 -10.91 -5.10
C SER A 210 -10.86 -10.18 -6.30
N ILE A 211 -11.10 -8.87 -6.37
CA ILE A 211 -10.45 -7.94 -7.30
C ILE A 211 -8.97 -7.65 -6.96
N GLU A 212 -8.47 -8.22 -5.86
CA GLU A 212 -7.06 -8.16 -5.49
C GLU A 212 -6.17 -8.74 -6.60
N ALA A 213 -5.14 -8.00 -6.97
CA ALA A 213 -4.03 -8.48 -7.78
C ALA A 213 -2.75 -7.80 -7.28
N PHE A 214 -1.62 -8.10 -7.90
CA PHE A 214 -0.33 -7.53 -7.54
C PHE A 214 0.34 -6.94 -8.76
N VAL A 215 0.92 -5.76 -8.65
CA VAL A 215 1.85 -5.27 -9.66
C VAL A 215 3.24 -5.80 -9.33
N VAL A 216 3.93 -6.31 -10.35
CA VAL A 216 5.34 -6.68 -10.28
C VAL A 216 6.08 -5.76 -11.23
N CYS A 217 6.78 -4.79 -10.66
CA CYS A 217 7.51 -3.76 -11.34
C CYS A 217 9.00 -4.05 -11.24
N LYS A 218 9.66 -4.33 -12.37
CA LYS A 218 11.10 -4.66 -12.41
C LYS A 218 11.88 -3.59 -13.16
N ASP A 219 13.16 -3.52 -12.82
CA ASP A 219 14.13 -2.63 -13.46
C ASP A 219 13.72 -1.16 -13.29
N TYR A 220 13.83 -0.69 -12.03
CA TYR A 220 13.58 0.71 -11.68
C TYR A 220 14.50 1.63 -12.48
N SER A 221 13.89 2.51 -13.28
CA SER A 221 14.52 3.43 -14.21
C SER A 221 13.71 4.73 -14.21
N PRO A 222 13.94 5.63 -13.23
CA PRO A 222 13.23 6.90 -13.17
C PRO A 222 13.60 7.81 -14.35
N PRO A 223 12.76 8.81 -14.70
CA PRO A 223 13.09 9.80 -15.72
C PRO A 223 14.39 10.54 -15.42
N ASP A 224 15.07 11.02 -16.47
CA ASP A 224 16.31 11.79 -16.33
C ASP A 224 16.10 13.01 -15.43
N ASN A 225 17.02 13.22 -14.48
CA ASN A 225 16.96 14.29 -13.48
C ASN A 225 15.76 14.25 -12.53
N TYR A 226 15.02 13.14 -12.45
CA TYR A 226 13.97 12.98 -11.46
C TYR A 226 14.55 13.00 -10.03
N ILE A 227 14.06 13.92 -9.21
CA ILE A 227 14.41 14.03 -7.79
C ILE A 227 13.20 13.54 -6.98
N PRO A 228 13.35 12.46 -6.19
CA PRO A 228 12.27 11.99 -5.32
C PRO A 228 11.82 13.07 -4.34
N HIS A 229 10.49 13.22 -4.16
CA HIS A 229 9.91 14.14 -3.17
C HIS A 229 8.66 13.56 -2.50
N MET A 230 8.47 13.82 -1.20
CA MET A 230 7.31 13.31 -0.45
C MET A 230 6.10 14.26 -0.42
N LEU A 231 6.09 15.33 -1.22
CA LEU A 231 5.04 16.38 -1.14
C LEU A 231 3.67 15.96 -1.68
N ASN A 232 3.62 15.18 -2.75
CA ASN A 232 2.37 14.80 -3.41
C ASN A 232 2.43 13.33 -3.87
N PRO A 233 1.40 12.51 -3.59
CA PRO A 233 1.25 11.16 -4.15
C PRO A 233 1.32 11.10 -5.68
N LEU A 234 0.99 12.19 -6.38
CA LEU A 234 1.08 12.27 -7.84
C LEU A 234 2.51 12.39 -8.38
N LEU A 235 3.51 12.46 -7.49
CA LEU A 235 4.94 12.53 -7.85
C LEU A 235 5.29 13.78 -8.68
N THR A 236 4.49 14.85 -8.56
CA THR A 236 4.75 16.16 -9.19
C THR A 236 4.66 17.29 -8.16
N HIS A 237 5.50 18.32 -8.35
CA HIS A 237 5.40 19.59 -7.62
C HIS A 237 4.36 20.54 -8.23
N GLU A 238 4.04 20.37 -9.51
CA GLU A 238 3.17 21.27 -10.25
C GLU A 238 1.72 20.75 -10.31
N PRO A 239 0.73 21.66 -10.23
CA PRO A 239 -0.66 21.30 -10.49
C PRO A 239 -0.81 20.82 -11.93
N LEU A 240 -1.41 19.64 -12.10
CA LEU A 240 -1.65 19.06 -13.43
C LEU A 240 -2.64 19.93 -14.22
N ASN A 241 -2.19 20.42 -15.38
CA ASN A 241 -3.10 20.93 -16.40
C ASN A 241 -3.63 19.75 -17.23
N TYR A 242 -4.86 19.32 -16.94
CA TYR A 242 -5.49 18.20 -17.65
C TYR A 242 -5.68 18.48 -19.15
N ASP A 243 -5.74 19.75 -19.56
CA ASP A 243 -5.95 20.15 -20.95
C ASP A 243 -4.68 20.02 -21.80
N GLU A 244 -3.51 19.91 -21.17
CA GLU A 244 -2.21 19.74 -21.84
C GLU A 244 -1.78 18.27 -21.93
N LEU A 245 -2.53 17.35 -21.30
CA LEU A 245 -2.26 15.92 -21.36
C LEU A 245 -2.56 15.39 -22.77
N THR A 246 -1.51 15.20 -23.56
CA THR A 246 -1.62 14.62 -24.91
C THR A 246 -1.36 13.11 -24.91
N GLY A 247 -2.06 12.38 -25.80
CA GLY A 247 -1.81 10.97 -26.10
C GLY A 247 -2.75 9.94 -25.44
N ILE A 248 -2.70 8.70 -25.91
CA ILE A 248 -3.30 7.53 -25.23
C ILE A 248 -2.20 6.88 -24.40
N ASN A 249 -2.07 7.33 -23.15
CA ASN A 249 -1.19 6.72 -22.14
C ASN A 249 -1.88 5.52 -21.48
N LYS A 250 -2.52 4.63 -22.25
CA LYS A 250 -3.08 3.40 -21.69
C LYS A 250 -2.09 2.27 -21.90
N TYR A 251 -1.33 1.95 -20.86
CA TYR A 251 -0.51 0.76 -20.82
C TYR A 251 -1.33 -0.39 -20.24
N VAL A 252 -1.44 -1.47 -21.00
CA VAL A 252 -2.03 -2.72 -20.53
C VAL A 252 -0.89 -3.60 -20.03
N ALA A 253 -0.80 -3.74 -18.70
CA ALA A 253 0.19 -4.61 -18.10
C ALA A 253 -0.11 -6.08 -18.49
N PRO A 254 0.91 -6.87 -18.89
CA PRO A 254 0.76 -8.32 -19.05
C PRO A 254 0.20 -8.94 -17.78
N PHE A 255 -0.79 -9.83 -17.93
CA PHE A 255 -1.40 -10.53 -16.81
C PHE A 255 -0.77 -11.91 -16.63
N VAL A 256 -0.27 -12.20 -15.44
CA VAL A 256 0.45 -13.43 -15.09
C VAL A 256 -0.29 -14.11 -13.95
N VAL A 257 -0.66 -15.37 -14.13
CA VAL A 257 -1.19 -16.20 -13.04
C VAL A 257 0.01 -16.82 -12.32
N CYS A 258 0.02 -16.79 -10.99
CA CYS A 258 1.13 -17.30 -10.20
C CYS A 258 0.73 -18.53 -9.37
N GLY A 259 1.61 -19.52 -9.31
CA GLY A 259 1.40 -20.76 -8.59
C GLY A 259 1.08 -21.94 -9.51
N ASP A 260 1.19 -23.14 -8.94
CA ASP A 260 1.04 -24.40 -9.67
C ASP A 260 -0.43 -24.83 -9.81
N LEU A 261 -0.77 -25.46 -10.94
CA LEU A 261 -2.08 -26.03 -11.24
C LEU A 261 -2.48 -27.19 -10.31
N THR A 262 -1.51 -27.80 -9.63
CA THR A 262 -1.78 -28.87 -8.64
C THR A 262 -2.20 -28.32 -7.27
N GLN A 263 -2.07 -27.00 -7.05
CA GLN A 263 -2.39 -26.39 -5.77
C GLN A 263 -3.90 -26.25 -5.55
N PRO A 264 -4.32 -26.30 -4.28
CA PRO A 264 -5.73 -26.14 -3.96
C PRO A 264 -6.21 -24.72 -4.29
N ASP A 265 -7.42 -24.66 -4.83
CA ASP A 265 -8.14 -23.44 -5.17
C ASP A 265 -8.44 -22.55 -3.94
N SER A 266 -8.37 -21.24 -4.20
CA SER A 266 -8.79 -20.10 -3.40
C SER A 266 -10.10 -20.20 -2.64
N ASP A 267 -11.12 -20.52 -3.42
CA ASP A 267 -12.53 -20.30 -3.09
C ASP A 267 -13.20 -21.60 -2.62
N SER A 268 -12.56 -22.73 -2.84
CA SER A 268 -13.07 -24.06 -2.48
C SER A 268 -12.82 -24.44 -1.01
N CYS A 269 -13.71 -25.28 -0.47
CA CYS A 269 -13.53 -25.90 0.85
C CYS A 269 -12.96 -27.31 0.69
N TYR A 270 -11.91 -27.60 1.44
CA TYR A 270 -11.23 -28.89 1.41
C TYR A 270 -11.43 -29.66 2.71
N PRO A 271 -11.50 -31.01 2.66
CA PRO A 271 -11.45 -31.85 3.85
C PRO A 271 -10.22 -31.53 4.71
N LEU A 272 -10.32 -31.74 6.01
CA LEU A 272 -9.20 -31.48 6.94
C LEU A 272 -7.98 -32.37 6.65
N SER A 273 -8.20 -33.62 6.25
CA SER A 273 -7.16 -34.61 5.95
C SER A 273 -6.78 -34.65 4.46
N LEU A 274 -6.49 -33.49 3.85
CA LEU A 274 -6.26 -33.42 2.41
C LEU A 274 -4.98 -34.17 1.97
N SER A 275 -3.93 -34.16 2.81
CA SER A 275 -2.65 -34.82 2.58
C SER A 275 -2.59 -36.27 3.07
N GLY A 276 -3.70 -36.80 3.60
CA GLY A 276 -3.73 -38.09 4.28
C GLY A 276 -3.23 -38.05 5.74
N GLU A 277 -2.73 -36.90 6.20
CA GLU A 277 -2.36 -36.67 7.59
C GLU A 277 -3.56 -36.14 8.41
N GLU A 278 -3.58 -36.45 9.71
CA GLU A 278 -4.61 -35.93 10.62
C GLU A 278 -4.37 -34.42 10.87
N TYR A 279 -5.39 -33.60 10.63
CA TYR A 279 -5.29 -32.16 10.85
C TYR A 279 -5.14 -31.82 12.33
N VAL A 280 -3.98 -31.28 12.69
CA VAL A 280 -3.73 -30.74 14.02
C VAL A 280 -3.95 -29.23 14.02
N TYR A 281 -4.99 -28.79 14.73
CA TYR A 281 -5.24 -27.36 14.90
C TYR A 281 -4.08 -26.70 15.65
N LYS A 282 -3.43 -25.72 15.02
CA LYS A 282 -2.47 -24.82 15.65
C LYS A 282 -3.09 -23.44 15.86
N SER A 283 -2.87 -22.86 17.04
CA SER A 283 -3.25 -21.48 17.32
C SER A 283 -2.47 -20.51 16.41
N PRO A 284 -3.00 -19.29 16.16
CA PRO A 284 -2.22 -18.23 15.54
C PRO A 284 -0.87 -18.06 16.24
N ILE A 285 0.20 -18.01 15.45
CA ILE A 285 1.57 -17.83 15.95
C ILE A 285 1.68 -16.55 16.75
N GLN A 286 1.04 -15.50 16.22
CA GLN A 286 1.01 -14.20 16.82
C GLN A 286 -0.28 -13.51 16.40
N GLU A 287 -1.05 -13.06 17.38
CA GLU A 287 -2.19 -12.18 17.13
C GLU A 287 -1.70 -10.74 16.92
N PRO A 288 -2.45 -9.91 16.18
CA PRO A 288 -2.17 -8.47 16.11
C PRO A 288 -2.03 -7.89 17.52
N ILE A 289 -1.02 -7.03 17.74
CA ILE A 289 -0.80 -6.38 19.04
C ILE A 289 -2.03 -5.54 19.42
N GLU A 290 -2.60 -4.86 18.42
CA GLU A 290 -3.87 -4.17 18.55
C GLU A 290 -4.82 -4.61 17.42
N ALA A 291 -6.11 -4.75 17.73
CA ALA A 291 -7.11 -5.01 16.72
C ALA A 291 -7.34 -3.74 15.88
N PRO A 292 -7.40 -3.83 14.53
CA PRO A 292 -7.61 -2.67 13.65
C PRO A 292 -8.87 -1.86 14.00
N TYR A 293 -9.91 -2.54 14.50
CA TYR A 293 -11.20 -1.96 14.86
C TYR A 293 -11.29 -1.50 16.32
N LYS A 294 -10.19 -1.51 17.09
CA LYS A 294 -10.19 -1.11 18.51
C LYS A 294 -10.72 0.31 18.69
N GLU A 295 -10.29 1.25 17.85
CA GLU A 295 -10.79 2.63 17.87
C GLU A 295 -12.28 2.71 17.51
N ALA A 296 -12.72 1.94 16.51
CA ALA A 296 -14.12 1.93 16.11
C ALA A 296 -15.02 1.40 17.24
N ILE A 297 -14.61 0.31 17.90
CA ILE A 297 -15.29 -0.21 19.10
C ILE A 297 -15.29 0.84 20.22
N GLN A 298 -14.18 1.54 20.45
CA GLN A 298 -14.10 2.55 21.50
C GLN A 298 -14.99 3.77 21.19
N LYS A 299 -15.05 4.21 19.93
CA LYS A 299 -15.96 5.25 19.46
C LYS A 299 -17.42 4.82 19.59
N GLU A 300 -17.75 3.57 19.25
CA GLU A 300 -19.09 2.99 19.40
C GLU A 300 -19.49 2.91 20.89
N PHE A 301 -18.60 2.42 21.75
CA PHE A 301 -18.79 2.36 23.19
C PHE A 301 -19.04 3.74 23.80
N ASN A 302 -18.23 4.74 23.40
CA ASN A 302 -18.39 6.12 23.85
C ASN A 302 -19.70 6.76 23.33
N SER A 303 -20.11 6.45 22.09
CA SER A 303 -21.37 6.91 21.50
C SER A 303 -22.58 6.30 22.23
N ASN A 304 -22.52 5.01 22.55
CA ASN A 304 -23.58 4.31 23.28
C ASN A 304 -23.66 4.76 24.74
N ASN A 305 -22.54 5.05 25.40
CA ASN A 305 -22.55 5.66 26.74
C ASN A 305 -23.09 7.10 26.74
N LYS A 306 -22.76 7.92 25.72
CA LYS A 306 -23.38 9.25 25.56
C LYS A 306 -24.89 9.20 25.33
N LYS A 307 -25.41 8.14 24.68
CA LYS A 307 -26.86 7.90 24.57
C LYS A 307 -27.49 7.44 25.90
N SER A 308 -26.72 6.73 26.73
CA SER A 308 -27.18 6.21 28.03
C SER A 308 -27.23 7.28 29.13
N ILE A 309 -26.49 8.39 28.97
CA ILE A 309 -26.45 9.51 29.94
C ILE A 309 -27.49 10.60 29.61
N LYS A 310 -28.27 10.49 28.52
CA LYS A 310 -29.38 11.41 28.21
C LYS A 310 -30.72 10.98 28.84
N ALA A 311 -30.71 10.65 30.13
CA ALA A 311 -31.92 10.56 30.94
C ALA A 311 -31.77 11.45 32.18
N GLU A 312 -32.61 12.49 32.22
CA GLU A 312 -32.85 13.52 33.25
C GLU A 312 -31.90 14.74 33.32
N PRO A 313 -32.45 15.98 33.35
CA PRO A 313 -31.67 17.20 33.52
C PRO A 313 -31.55 17.56 35.01
N SER A 314 -30.33 17.81 35.48
CA SER A 314 -30.09 18.56 36.72
C SER A 314 -29.26 19.80 36.41
N ALA A 315 -29.80 20.96 36.79
CA ALA A 315 -29.20 22.26 36.59
C ALA A 315 -27.88 22.43 37.38
N SER A 316 -26.79 22.69 36.67
CA SER A 316 -25.72 23.59 37.11
C SER A 316 -24.84 23.94 35.90
N GLU A 317 -24.89 25.21 35.52
CA GLU A 317 -24.09 25.83 34.48
C GLU A 317 -22.62 25.89 34.91
N ILE A 318 -21.72 25.36 34.07
CA ILE A 318 -20.36 25.86 33.93
C ILE A 318 -20.08 25.95 32.43
N PHE A 319 -19.96 27.18 31.96
CA PHE A 319 -19.61 27.56 30.60
C PHE A 319 -18.16 27.21 30.27
N TYR A 320 -17.96 26.54 29.15
CA TYR A 320 -16.82 26.76 28.25
C TYR A 320 -17.39 26.79 26.83
N ASP A 321 -17.47 27.99 26.26
CA ASP A 321 -17.80 28.25 24.86
C ASP A 321 -16.60 27.86 23.99
N ASP A 322 -16.83 26.94 23.04
CA ASP A 322 -16.50 27.09 21.61
C ASP A 322 -16.88 25.79 20.89
N ASP A 323 -18.17 25.61 20.61
CA ASP A 323 -18.65 24.65 19.61
C ASP A 323 -19.82 25.30 18.86
N LEU A 324 -19.51 25.85 17.68
CA LEU A 324 -20.48 26.38 16.73
C LEU A 324 -21.52 25.31 16.39
N SER A 325 -22.80 25.63 16.61
CA SER A 325 -23.89 24.71 16.36
C SER A 325 -24.16 24.58 14.86
N ILE A 326 -24.75 23.43 14.44
CA ILE A 326 -25.23 23.20 13.07
C ILE A 326 -26.24 24.26 12.61
N GLU A 327 -26.89 24.97 13.53
CA GLU A 327 -27.83 26.06 13.23
C GLU A 327 -27.10 27.36 12.86
N ASP A 328 -25.90 27.60 13.38
CA ASP A 328 -25.04 28.72 12.98
C ASP A 328 -24.44 28.49 11.59
N PHE A 329 -24.12 27.24 11.25
CA PHE A 329 -23.70 26.85 9.89
C PHE A 329 -24.82 27.04 8.86
N LYS A 330 -26.07 26.78 9.24
CA LYS A 330 -27.24 26.99 8.36
C LYS A 330 -27.56 28.47 8.15
N LYS A 331 -27.38 29.32 9.18
CA LYS A 331 -27.52 30.78 9.04
C LYS A 331 -26.42 31.38 8.17
N SER A 332 -25.17 30.95 8.37
CA SER A 332 -24.03 31.33 7.53
C SER A 332 -24.24 30.95 6.05
N SER A 333 -24.72 29.74 5.78
CA SER A 333 -25.03 29.28 4.41
C SER A 333 -26.14 30.10 3.74
N PHE A 334 -27.16 30.53 4.50
CA PHE A 334 -28.26 31.34 3.97
C PHE A 334 -27.84 32.78 3.68
N GLU A 335 -27.02 33.40 4.55
CA GLU A 335 -26.45 34.74 4.28
C GLU A 335 -25.48 34.73 3.10
N PHE A 336 -24.69 33.66 2.95
CA PHE A 336 -23.75 33.53 1.83
C PHE A 336 -24.47 33.35 0.48
N GLN A 337 -25.60 32.63 0.44
CA GLN A 337 -26.45 32.54 -0.75
C GLN A 337 -27.13 33.87 -1.09
N LYS A 338 -27.64 34.59 -0.09
CA LYS A 338 -28.31 35.89 -0.28
C LYS A 338 -27.36 36.97 -0.81
N ASN A 339 -26.10 36.97 -0.35
CA ASN A 339 -25.07 37.88 -0.86
C ASN A 339 -24.59 37.52 -2.27
N LYS A 340 -24.62 36.24 -2.66
CA LYS A 340 -24.28 35.79 -4.02
C LYS A 340 -25.35 36.20 -5.04
N GLU A 341 -26.63 36.15 -4.66
CA GLU A 341 -27.74 36.60 -5.51
C GLU A 341 -27.79 38.13 -5.65
N ALA A 342 -27.44 38.88 -4.60
CA ALA A 342 -27.30 40.34 -4.67
C ALA A 342 -26.12 40.79 -5.55
N ALA A 343 -25.01 40.04 -5.56
CA ALA A 343 -23.85 40.32 -6.41
C ALA A 343 -24.07 39.94 -7.89
N ALA A 344 -24.90 38.93 -8.18
CA ALA A 344 -25.26 38.52 -9.54
C ALA A 344 -26.29 39.44 -10.21
N GLY A 345 -27.01 40.27 -9.44
CA GLY A 345 -28.01 41.21 -9.95
C GLY A 345 -27.45 42.53 -10.53
N ASN A 346 -26.14 42.79 -10.44
CA ASN A 346 -25.56 44.10 -10.75
C ASN A 346 -24.52 44.13 -11.88
N SER A 347 -24.50 43.15 -12.78
CA SER A 347 -23.65 43.18 -13.98
C SER A 347 -24.44 42.90 -15.27
N GLN A 348 -25.38 43.80 -15.60
CA GLN A 348 -25.83 43.99 -16.98
C GLN A 348 -25.42 45.39 -17.49
N ILE A 349 -24.43 45.36 -18.39
CA ILE A 349 -24.32 46.17 -19.62
C ILE A 349 -24.07 47.68 -19.46
N LYS A 350 -22.85 48.10 -19.84
CA LYS A 350 -22.65 49.10 -20.92
C LYS A 350 -21.44 48.71 -21.78
N LYS A 351 -21.73 48.06 -22.91
CA LYS A 351 -20.89 48.11 -24.12
C LYS A 351 -21.23 49.40 -24.85
N THR A 352 -20.25 50.27 -25.04
CA THR A 352 -20.24 51.27 -26.13
C THR A 352 -18.79 51.55 -26.51
N ASP A 353 -18.45 51.10 -27.71
CA ASP A 353 -17.45 51.54 -28.69
C ASP A 353 -16.40 52.57 -28.27
N ILE A 354 -15.11 52.20 -28.41
CA ILE A 354 -14.10 53.04 -29.11
C ILE A 354 -13.16 52.13 -29.90
N HIS A 355 -13.17 52.34 -31.20
CA HIS A 355 -12.25 51.87 -32.23
C HIS A 355 -10.89 52.57 -32.07
N GLU A 356 -9.80 51.89 -32.44
CA GLU A 356 -8.46 52.45 -32.70
C GLU A 356 -7.70 53.06 -31.51
N ASP A 357 -6.59 52.43 -31.13
CA ASP A 357 -5.28 53.08 -31.20
C ASP A 357 -4.13 52.15 -30.74
N PHE A 358 -3.15 51.97 -31.65
CA PHE A 358 -1.71 51.74 -31.44
C PHE A 358 -1.28 50.53 -30.59
N VAL A 359 -0.79 49.43 -31.18
CA VAL A 359 0.60 49.29 -31.70
C VAL A 359 1.58 50.24 -31.01
N ASN A 360 2.28 49.77 -29.97
CA ASN A 360 3.73 49.94 -29.84
C ASN A 360 4.33 49.28 -28.60
N LEU A 361 5.45 48.58 -28.83
CA LEU A 361 6.63 48.39 -27.96
C LEU A 361 6.44 47.45 -26.74
N GLN A 362 6.93 46.21 -26.77
CA GLN A 362 8.34 45.79 -26.72
C GLN A 362 9.13 46.42 -25.55
N LEU A 363 9.62 45.54 -24.65
CA LEU A 363 10.75 45.69 -23.75
C LEU A 363 10.65 46.72 -22.60
N ASN A 364 10.54 46.20 -21.38
CA ASN A 364 11.61 46.28 -20.37
C ASN A 364 11.43 45.21 -19.31
#